data_AF-A0A662YC06-F1
#
_entry.id   AF-A0A662YC06-F1
#
_cell.length_a   1.000
_cell.length_b   1.000
_cell.length_c   1.000
_cell.angle_alpha   90.00
_cell.angle_beta   90.00
_cell.angle_gamma   90.00
#
_symmetry.space_group_name_H-M   'P 1'
#
loop_
_entity.id
_entity.type
_entity.pdbx_description
1 polymer ?
#
loop_
_entity_poly.entity_id
_entity_poly.type
_entity_poly.pdbx_seq_one_letter_code
_entity_poly.pdbx_strand_id
1 'polypeptide(L)'
;MLVMAASAIGMAVSLLVNVAALSTVFTTTYVVGFGVSLGPLIWVVSTDLFPDSVHAMAMSLCICCNWMSNLIVGVSYPYIAAALGDLGFVPFVVTLFVFYYLTFKTVPETQEHE
;
A
#
# COMPACT_ATOMS: atom_id res chain seq x y z
N MET A 1 -5.73 6.53 3.13
CA MET A 1 -6.29 5.16 3.13
C MET A 1 -7.69 5.07 2.52
N LEU A 2 -8.70 5.83 2.99
CA LEU A 2 -10.07 5.77 2.43
C LEU A 2 -10.14 6.06 0.91
N VAL A 3 -9.38 7.06 0.44
CA VAL A 3 -9.26 7.40 -0.99
C VAL A 3 -8.70 6.22 -1.80
N MET A 4 -7.72 5.49 -1.25
CA MET A 4 -7.13 4.34 -1.92
C MET A 4 -8.10 3.15 -1.95
N ALA A 5 -8.83 2.91 -0.85
CA ALA A 5 -9.84 1.86 -0.78
C ALA A 5 -10.98 2.11 -1.79
N ALA A 6 -11.49 3.35 -1.86
CA ALA A 6 -12.50 3.75 -2.83
C ALA A 6 -11.98 3.63 -4.28
N SER A 7 -10.74 4.03 -4.54
CA SER A 7 -10.11 3.93 -5.86
C SER A 7 -9.89 2.48 -6.28
N ALA A 8 -9.54 1.59 -5.34
CA ALA A 8 -9.36 0.17 -5.63
C ALA A 8 -10.69 -0.54 -5.94
N ILE A 9 -11.78 -0.16 -5.25
CA ILE A 9 -13.14 -0.61 -5.61
C ILE A 9 -13.52 -0.07 -7.00
N GLY A 10 -13.23 1.21 -7.28
CA GLY A 10 -13.47 1.83 -8.59
C GLY A 10 -12.72 1.12 -9.73
N MET A 11 -11.48 0.68 -9.51
CA MET A 11 -10.74 -0.12 -10.48
C MET A 11 -11.37 -1.48 -10.73
N ALA A 12 -11.80 -2.19 -9.69
CA ALA A 12 -12.48 -3.48 -9.87
C ALA A 12 -13.77 -3.33 -10.69
N VAL A 13 -14.57 -2.29 -10.44
CA VAL A 13 -15.76 -1.99 -11.24
C VAL A 13 -15.40 -1.60 -12.68
N SER A 14 -14.36 -0.78 -12.86
CA SER A 14 -13.93 -0.35 -14.18
C SER A 14 -13.46 -1.50 -15.08
N LEU A 15 -12.79 -2.49 -14.50
CA LEU A 15 -12.37 -3.71 -15.21
C LEU A 15 -13.59 -4.53 -15.64
N LEU A 16 -14.62 -4.65 -14.80
CA LEU A 16 -15.87 -5.35 -15.15
C LEU A 16 -16.67 -4.66 -16.27
N VAL A 17 -16.64 -3.32 -16.33
CA VAL A 17 -17.35 -2.55 -17.38
C VAL A 17 -16.49 -2.37 -18.64
N ASN A 18 -15.22 -2.81 -18.60
CA ASN A 18 -14.26 -2.76 -19.70
C ASN A 18 -14.02 -1.34 -20.27
N VAL A 19 -14.01 -0.31 -19.41
CA VAL A 19 -13.76 1.07 -19.82
C VAL A 19 -12.37 1.52 -19.40
N ALA A 20 -11.43 1.51 -20.34
CA ALA A 20 -10.02 1.83 -20.08
C ALA A 20 -9.81 3.20 -19.41
N ALA A 21 -10.59 4.22 -19.80
CA ALA A 21 -10.48 5.57 -19.24
C ALA A 21 -10.79 5.61 -17.73
N LEU A 22 -11.79 4.86 -17.27
CA LEU A 22 -12.13 4.75 -15.85
C LEU A 22 -10.99 4.02 -15.09
N SER A 23 -10.39 2.99 -15.70
CA SER A 23 -9.29 2.25 -15.08
C SER A 23 -8.07 3.16 -14.88
N THR A 24 -7.75 3.99 -15.87
CA THR A 24 -6.67 4.98 -15.75
C THR A 24 -6.96 5.98 -14.63
N VAL A 25 -8.15 6.57 -14.58
CA VAL A 25 -8.51 7.55 -13.55
C VAL A 25 -8.38 6.96 -12.14
N PHE A 26 -8.98 5.79 -11.89
CA PHE A 26 -8.91 5.17 -10.57
C PHE A 26 -7.50 4.69 -10.20
N THR A 27 -6.70 4.22 -11.17
CA THR A 27 -5.28 3.90 -10.92
C THR A 27 -4.52 5.16 -10.52
N THR A 28 -4.72 6.27 -11.22
CA THR A 28 -4.05 7.54 -10.90
C THR A 28 -4.46 8.04 -9.52
N THR A 29 -5.75 8.04 -9.20
CA THR A 29 -6.23 8.46 -7.87
C THR A 29 -5.72 7.55 -6.75
N TYR A 30 -5.60 6.24 -7.01
CA TYR A 30 -4.96 5.31 -6.09
C TYR A 30 -3.50 5.67 -5.83
N VAL A 31 -2.72 5.93 -6.89
CA VAL A 31 -1.29 6.29 -6.79
C VAL A 31 -1.11 7.63 -6.08
N VAL A 32 -1.93 8.63 -6.40
CA VAL A 32 -1.92 9.94 -5.71
C VAL A 32 -2.23 9.74 -4.24
N GLY A 33 -3.29 8.99 -3.91
CA GLY A 33 -3.68 8.69 -2.53
C GLY A 33 -2.56 7.98 -1.75
N PHE A 34 -1.83 7.07 -2.39
CA PHE A 34 -0.64 6.46 -1.81
C PHE A 34 0.45 7.50 -1.55
N GLY A 35 0.76 8.34 -2.54
CA GLY A 35 1.82 9.35 -2.46
C GLY A 35 1.59 10.41 -1.38
N VAL A 36 0.35 10.79 -1.07
CA VAL A 36 0.05 11.72 0.02
C VAL A 36 -0.12 11.06 1.40
N SER A 37 -0.27 9.73 1.46
CA SER A 37 -0.48 9.03 2.73
C SER A 37 0.64 8.04 3.01
N LEU A 38 0.49 6.79 2.61
CA LEU A 38 1.39 5.71 2.99
C LEU A 38 2.82 5.91 2.48
N GLY A 39 3.00 6.50 1.30
CA GLY A 39 4.31 6.69 0.68
C GLY A 39 5.31 7.38 1.61
N PRO A 40 5.08 8.64 2.01
CA PRO A 40 5.98 9.36 2.92
C PRO A 40 5.81 8.90 4.38
N LEU A 41 4.58 8.56 4.81
CA LEU A 41 4.30 8.28 6.22
C LEU A 41 5.09 7.09 6.76
N ILE A 42 5.26 6.02 5.98
CA ILE A 42 5.99 4.83 6.49
C ILE A 42 7.43 5.18 6.85
N TRP A 43 8.07 6.06 6.10
CA TRP A 43 9.48 6.38 6.29
C TRP A 43 9.67 7.29 7.50
N VAL A 44 8.76 8.25 7.69
CA VAL A 44 8.75 9.13 8.87
C VAL A 44 8.47 8.34 10.14
N VAL A 45 7.41 7.53 10.17
CA VAL A 45 7.07 6.76 11.37
C VAL A 45 8.15 5.73 11.70
N SER A 46 8.80 5.15 10.69
CA SER A 46 9.87 4.16 10.94
C SER A 46 11.11 4.78 11.58
N THR A 47 11.42 6.05 11.31
CA THR A 47 12.56 6.72 11.96
C THR A 47 12.26 7.05 13.42
N ASP A 48 11.01 7.37 13.74
CA ASP A 48 10.61 7.79 15.08
C ASP A 48 10.30 6.60 16.02
N LEU A 49 10.08 5.42 15.45
CA LEU A 49 9.69 4.22 16.20
C LEU A 49 10.86 3.57 16.97
N PHE A 50 12.09 3.73 16.49
CA PHE A 50 13.26 3.02 17.03
C PHE A 50 14.19 3.96 17.80
N PRO A 51 14.66 3.57 19.00
CA PRO A 51 15.64 4.37 19.72
C PRO A 51 16.99 4.39 18.99
N ASP A 52 17.74 5.49 19.14
CA ASP A 52 18.99 5.77 18.42
C ASP A 52 20.01 4.63 18.47
N SER A 53 20.05 3.88 19.57
CA SER A 53 20.99 2.78 19.79
C SER A 53 20.79 1.61 18.82
N VAL A 54 19.57 1.40 18.31
CA VAL A 54 19.23 0.30 17.38
C VAL A 54 18.70 0.79 16.04
N HIS A 55 18.48 2.09 15.90
CA HIS A 55 17.83 2.72 14.74
C HIS A 55 18.44 2.26 13.41
N ALA A 56 19.77 2.33 13.25
CA ALA A 56 20.43 1.94 12.01
C ALA A 56 20.20 0.45 11.63
N MET A 57 20.27 -0.44 12.62
CA MET A 57 20.06 -1.87 12.39
C MET A 57 18.60 -2.17 12.05
N ALA A 58 17.66 -1.61 12.81
CA ALA A 58 16.23 -1.79 12.60
C ALA A 58 15.80 -1.26 11.21
N MET A 59 16.24 -0.06 10.85
CA MET A 59 15.96 0.54 9.54
C MET A 59 16.54 -0.28 8.38
N SER A 60 17.74 -0.85 8.53
CA SER A 60 18.31 -1.71 7.48
C SER A 60 17.45 -2.96 7.21
N LEU A 61 16.85 -3.54 8.25
CA LEU A 61 15.95 -4.68 8.12
C LEU A 61 14.63 -4.27 7.47
N CYS A 62 14.04 -3.13 7.87
CA CYS A 62 12.85 -2.58 7.23
C CYS A 62 13.06 -2.34 5.72
N ILE A 63 14.19 -1.75 5.34
CA ILE A 63 14.54 -1.50 3.94
C ILE A 63 14.73 -2.84 3.19
N CYS A 64 15.40 -3.82 3.79
CA CYS A 64 15.56 -5.16 3.21
C CYS A 64 14.20 -5.82 2.94
N CYS A 65 13.30 -5.81 3.92
CA CYS A 65 11.94 -6.33 3.77
C CYS A 65 11.15 -5.58 2.69
N ASN A 66 11.30 -4.25 2.60
CA ASN A 66 10.66 -3.44 1.58
C ASN A 66 11.10 -3.86 0.16
N TRP A 67 12.40 -3.93 -0.08
CA TRP A 67 12.93 -4.33 -1.39
C TRP A 67 12.59 -5.77 -1.75
N MET A 68 12.63 -6.68 -0.77
CA MET A 68 12.22 -8.07 -0.97
C MET A 68 10.74 -8.18 -1.35
N SER A 69 9.88 -7.41 -0.68
CA SER A 69 8.45 -7.34 -1.01
C SER A 69 8.23 -6.78 -2.41
N ASN A 70 8.95 -5.72 -2.78
CA ASN A 70 8.90 -5.16 -4.13
C ASN A 70 9.32 -6.17 -5.19
N LEU A 71 10.38 -6.94 -4.95
CA LEU A 71 10.82 -8.00 -5.86
C LEU A 71 9.75 -9.08 -6.01
N ILE A 72 9.19 -9.56 -4.88
CA ILE A 72 8.15 -10.59 -4.89
C ILE A 72 6.93 -10.12 -5.68
N VAL A 73 6.43 -8.91 -5.41
CA VAL A 73 5.28 -8.35 -6.14
C VAL A 73 5.62 -8.13 -7.60
N GLY A 74 6.78 -7.55 -7.91
CA GLY A 74 7.20 -7.29 -9.29
C GLY A 74 7.29 -8.55 -10.16
N VAL A 75 7.79 -9.65 -9.59
CA VAL A 75 7.89 -10.94 -10.29
C VAL A 75 6.55 -11.68 -10.32
N SER A 76 5.80 -11.70 -9.23
CA SER A 76 4.58 -12.52 -9.11
C SER A 76 3.35 -11.88 -9.75
N TYR A 77 3.27 -10.54 -9.78
CA TYR A 77 2.06 -9.84 -10.18
C TYR A 77 1.59 -10.16 -11.61
N PRO A 78 2.44 -10.27 -12.64
CA PRO A 78 1.98 -10.66 -13.97
C PRO A 78 1.25 -12.01 -14.00
N TYR A 79 1.73 -12.99 -13.23
CA TYR A 79 1.11 -14.31 -13.13
C TYR A 79 -0.22 -14.25 -12.38
N ILE A 80 -0.27 -13.48 -11.29
CA ILE A 80 -1.49 -13.27 -10.50
C ILE A 80 -2.55 -12.53 -11.33
N ALA A 81 -2.16 -11.47 -12.04
CA ALA A 81 -3.04 -10.70 -12.91
C ALA A 81 -3.58 -11.57 -14.05
N ALA A 82 -2.75 -12.42 -14.66
CA ALA A 82 -3.19 -13.37 -15.68
C ALA A 82 -4.19 -14.41 -15.13
N ALA A 83 -3.99 -14.89 -13.91
CA ALA A 83 -4.88 -15.87 -13.28
C ALA A 83 -6.23 -15.27 -12.83
N LEU A 84 -6.23 -14.00 -12.41
CA LEU A 84 -7.41 -13.32 -11.86
C LEU A 84 -8.21 -12.51 -12.89
N GLY A 85 -7.64 -12.22 -14.06
CA GLY A 85 -8.28 -11.41 -15.09
C GLY A 85 -8.74 -10.05 -14.55
N ASP A 86 -10.04 -9.77 -14.66
CA ASP A 86 -10.66 -8.52 -14.18
C ASP A 86 -10.56 -8.33 -12.65
N LEU A 87 -10.21 -9.39 -11.90
CA LEU A 87 -9.98 -9.35 -10.45
C LEU A 87 -8.50 -9.15 -10.09
N GLY A 88 -7.62 -8.85 -11.05
CA GLY A 88 -6.19 -8.68 -10.83
C GLY A 88 -5.80 -7.65 -9.76
N PHE A 89 -6.71 -6.70 -9.45
CA PHE A 89 -6.49 -5.69 -8.41
C PHE A 89 -6.99 -6.07 -7.01
N VAL A 90 -7.74 -7.16 -6.87
CA VAL A 90 -8.27 -7.65 -5.58
C VAL A 90 -7.18 -7.92 -4.54
N PRO A 91 -6.01 -8.49 -4.87
CA PRO A 91 -4.94 -8.69 -3.89
C PRO A 91 -4.47 -7.39 -3.20
N PHE A 92 -4.45 -6.27 -3.93
CA PHE A 92 -4.10 -4.96 -3.36
C PHE A 92 -5.17 -4.44 -2.40
N VAL A 93 -6.46 -4.68 -2.70
CA VAL A 93 -7.57 -4.36 -1.79
C VAL A 93 -7.40 -5.11 -0.47
N VAL A 94 -7.18 -6.42 -0.53
CA VAL A 94 -7.00 -7.27 0.66
C VAL A 94 -5.82 -6.80 1.48
N THR A 95 -4.68 -6.56 0.82
CA THR A 95 -3.44 -6.12 1.50
C THR A 95 -3.63 -4.75 2.17
N LEU A 96 -4.35 -3.83 1.54
CA LEU A 96 -4.69 -2.53 2.14
C LEU A 96 -5.58 -2.65 3.37
N PHE A 97 -6.58 -3.54 3.34
CA PHE A 97 -7.45 -3.76 4.51
C PHE A 97 -6.68 -4.40 5.66
N VAL A 98 -5.82 -5.38 5.38
CA VAL A 98 -4.95 -5.99 6.39
C VAL A 98 -4.02 -4.93 6.97
N PHE A 99 -3.38 -4.12 6.13
CA PHE A 99 -2.51 -3.04 6.59
C PHE A 99 -3.27 -2.03 7.45
N TYR A 100 -4.44 -1.57 7.00
CA TYR A 100 -5.30 -0.66 7.78
C TYR A 100 -5.62 -1.22 9.16
N TYR A 101 -6.04 -2.50 9.24
CA TYR A 101 -6.36 -3.16 10.50
C TYR A 101 -5.13 -3.27 11.41
N LEU A 102 -3.97 -3.66 10.86
CA LEU A 102 -2.73 -3.77 11.63
C LEU A 102 -2.24 -2.41 12.12
N THR A 103 -2.33 -1.36 11.31
CA THR A 103 -1.98 0.01 11.72
C THR A 103 -2.88 0.44 12.87
N PHE A 104 -4.19 0.24 12.77
CA PHE A 104 -5.15 0.65 13.80
C PHE A 104 -4.94 -0.07 15.14
N LYS A 105 -4.41 -1.29 15.12
CA LYS A 105 -4.15 -2.11 16.32
C LYS A 105 -2.77 -1.88 16.93
N THR A 106 -1.76 -1.69 16.09
CA THR A 106 -0.34 -1.81 16.49
C THR A 106 0.37 -0.46 16.55
N VAL A 107 -0.07 0.53 15.78
CA VAL A 107 0.58 1.84 15.73
C VAL A 107 -0.17 2.77 16.69
N PRO A 108 0.39 3.09 17.88
CA PRO A 108 -0.15 4.14 18.71
C PRO A 108 -0.07 5.47 17.94
N GLU A 109 -1.14 6.25 17.98
CA GLU A 109 -1.22 7.53 17.28
C GLU A 109 -0.13 8.48 17.83
N THR A 110 0.91 8.75 17.05
CA THR A 110 2.04 9.61 17.46
C THR A 110 1.73 11.09 17.32
N GLN A 111 0.45 11.49 17.39
CA GLN A 111 0.11 12.90 17.41
C GLN A 111 0.60 13.48 18.73
N GLU A 112 1.53 14.43 18.63
CA GLU A 112 1.93 15.26 19.76
C GLU A 112 0.65 15.86 20.36
N HIS A 113 0.31 15.40 21.56
CA HIS A 113 -0.61 16.13 22.43
C HIS A 113 0.13 17.40 22.87
N GLU A 114 0.00 18.47 22.09
CA GLU A 114 0.23 19.85 22.56
C GLU A 114 -0.78 20.23 23.63
#